data_AF-A0A9D5ZV07-F1
#
_entry.id   AF-A0A9D5ZV07-F1
#
_cell.length_a   1.000
_cell.length_b   1.000
_cell.length_c   1.000
_cell.angle_alpha   90.00
_cell.angle_beta   90.00
_cell.angle_gamma   90.00
#
_symmetry.space_group_name_H-M   'P 1'
#
loop_
_entity.id
_entity.type
_entity.pdbx_description
1 polymer ?
#
loop_
_entity_poly.entity_id
_entity_poly.type
_entity_poly.pdbx_seq_one_letter_code
_entity_poly.pdbx_strand_id
1 'polypeptide(L)'
;MPKAIAIALALAALAGLCLVVPAGALADSAEKYFQNSHERLTALSGEAGKLIGDIQNPAEKITVSYLIMVGVQRAASADLIFQLLDIGGHLHNPKDIAYVQTKIAALRQGLPLLIKADIKSLTEIAGNNKNQDIAAMADAIVKELKVLLNNLENLSFPQP
;
A
#
# COMPACT_ATOMS: atom_id res chain seq x y z
N MET A 1 -13.00 -28.57 -47.74
CA MET A 1 -12.02 -27.90 -46.85
C MET A 1 -12.28 -26.40 -46.55
N PRO A 2 -13.50 -25.81 -46.61
CA PRO A 2 -13.67 -24.38 -46.26
C PRO A 2 -14.10 -24.12 -44.80
N LYS A 3 -14.62 -25.12 -44.08
CA LYS A 3 -15.19 -24.92 -42.73
C LYS A 3 -14.15 -24.77 -41.61
N ALA A 4 -12.94 -25.30 -41.79
CA ALA A 4 -11.87 -25.22 -40.78
C ALA A 4 -11.27 -23.81 -40.67
N ILE A 5 -11.26 -23.04 -41.77
CA ILE A 5 -10.70 -21.69 -41.81
C ILE A 5 -11.63 -20.68 -41.12
N ALA A 6 -12.95 -20.87 -41.22
CA ALA A 6 -13.93 -20.00 -40.58
C ALA A 6 -13.93 -20.10 -39.04
N ILE A 7 -13.66 -21.29 -38.50
CA ILE A 7 -13.58 -21.51 -37.04
C ILE A 7 -12.29 -20.90 -36.48
N ALA A 8 -11.17 -21.00 -37.21
CA ALA A 8 -9.90 -20.40 -36.81
C ALA A 8 -9.97 -18.85 -36.78
N LEU A 9 -10.67 -18.21 -37.72
CA LEU A 9 -10.87 -16.76 -37.70
C LEU A 9 -11.79 -16.30 -36.55
N ALA A 10 -12.83 -17.08 -36.22
CA ALA A 10 -13.74 -16.76 -35.12
C ALA A 10 -13.07 -16.88 -33.73
N LEU A 11 -12.16 -17.84 -33.55
CA LEU A 11 -11.36 -17.98 -32.32
C LEU A 11 -10.31 -16.86 -32.18
N ALA A 12 -9.71 -16.40 -33.29
CA ALA A 12 -8.78 -15.27 -33.26
C ALA A 12 -9.49 -13.94 -32.92
N ALA A 13 -10.75 -13.78 -33.34
CA ALA A 13 -11.56 -12.61 -33.00
C ALA A 13 -12.04 -12.60 -31.53
N LEU A 14 -12.33 -13.77 -30.94
CA LEU A 14 -12.68 -13.86 -29.51
C LEU A 14 -11.47 -13.68 -28.58
N ALA A 15 -10.28 -14.13 -28.97
CA ALA A 15 -9.06 -13.97 -28.18
C ALA A 15 -8.56 -12.50 -28.13
N GLY A 16 -8.91 -11.69 -29.13
CA GLY A 16 -8.58 -10.26 -29.17
C GLY A 16 -9.46 -9.35 -28.32
N LEU A 17 -10.63 -9.83 -27.86
CA LEU A 17 -11.59 -9.01 -27.10
C LEU A 17 -11.43 -9.09 -25.56
N CYS A 18 -10.61 -10.01 -25.04
CA CYS A 18 -10.51 -10.25 -23.59
C CYS A 18 -9.39 -9.45 -22.87
N LEU A 19 -8.64 -8.59 -23.56
CA LEU A 19 -7.44 -7.96 -22.96
C LEU A 19 -7.39 -6.44 -23.04
N VAL A 20 -8.51 -5.77 -23.31
CA VAL A 20 -8.61 -4.33 -23.06
C VAL A 20 -9.27 -4.13 -21.70
N VAL A 21 -8.52 -4.40 -20.63
CA VAL A 21 -8.86 -3.82 -19.32
C VAL A 21 -8.52 -2.33 -19.46
N PRO A 22 -9.51 -1.42 -19.46
CA PRO A 22 -9.21 0.00 -19.53
C PRO A 22 -8.33 0.37 -18.34
N ALA A 23 -7.30 1.16 -18.59
CA ALA A 23 -6.33 1.65 -17.61
C ALA A 23 -6.97 2.21 -16.32
N GLY A 24 -8.21 2.71 -16.40
CA GLY A 24 -8.97 3.22 -15.25
C GLY A 24 -9.48 2.16 -14.26
N ALA A 25 -9.77 0.93 -14.69
CA ALA A 25 -10.32 -0.09 -13.80
C ALA A 25 -9.29 -0.63 -12.78
N LEU A 26 -8.00 -0.53 -13.10
CA LEU A 26 -6.91 -0.89 -12.17
C LEU A 26 -6.60 0.25 -11.19
N ALA A 27 -6.76 1.51 -11.60
CA ALA A 27 -6.54 2.69 -10.76
C ALA A 27 -7.54 2.75 -9.60
N ASP A 28 -8.85 2.56 -9.87
CA ASP A 28 -9.91 2.56 -8.85
C ASP A 28 -9.72 1.48 -7.77
N SER A 29 -9.11 0.36 -8.15
CA SER A 29 -8.82 -0.73 -7.21
C SER A 29 -7.60 -0.44 -6.35
N ALA A 30 -6.56 0.17 -6.93
CA ALA A 30 -5.32 0.50 -6.25
C ALA A 30 -5.52 1.62 -5.23
N GLU A 31 -6.25 2.68 -5.60
CA GLU A 31 -6.58 3.82 -4.75
C GLU A 31 -7.17 3.36 -3.40
N LYS A 32 -8.20 2.50 -3.46
CA LYS A 32 -8.86 1.95 -2.26
C LYS A 32 -7.92 1.21 -1.33
N TYR A 33 -6.92 0.50 -1.85
CA TYR A 33 -5.97 -0.20 -0.99
C TYR A 33 -5.13 0.77 -0.17
N PHE A 34 -4.65 1.85 -0.78
CA PHE A 34 -3.84 2.86 -0.08
C PHE A 34 -4.67 3.70 0.88
N GLN A 35 -5.91 4.03 0.51
CA GLN A 35 -6.87 4.65 1.43
C GLN A 35 -7.11 3.76 2.66
N ASN A 36 -7.40 2.47 2.47
CA ASN A 36 -7.64 1.54 3.57
C ASN A 36 -6.42 1.40 4.48
N SER A 37 -5.21 1.32 3.91
CA SER A 37 -3.98 1.28 4.71
C SER A 37 -3.74 2.58 5.47
N HIS A 38 -4.06 3.75 4.89
CA HIS A 38 -4.03 5.02 5.60
C HIS A 38 -4.96 5.00 6.81
N GLU A 39 -6.23 4.64 6.61
CA GLU A 39 -7.25 4.62 7.68
C GLU A 39 -6.85 3.65 8.80
N ARG A 40 -6.38 2.45 8.45
CA ARG A 40 -5.97 1.44 9.42
C ARG A 40 -4.72 1.83 10.21
N LEU A 41 -3.70 2.35 9.55
CA LEU A 41 -2.48 2.80 10.24
C LEU A 41 -2.77 4.00 11.14
N THR A 42 -3.63 4.93 10.71
CA THR A 42 -4.13 6.02 11.57
C THR A 42 -4.86 5.49 12.80
N ALA A 43 -5.74 4.50 12.63
CA ALA A 43 -6.47 3.89 13.73
C ALA A 43 -5.54 3.20 14.73
N LEU A 44 -4.61 2.37 14.24
CA LEU A 44 -3.61 1.68 15.06
C LEU A 44 -2.71 2.67 15.81
N SER A 45 -2.29 3.76 15.17
CA SER A 45 -1.55 4.85 15.85
C SER A 45 -2.37 5.52 16.95
N GLY A 46 -3.68 5.70 16.73
CA GLY A 46 -4.58 6.22 17.76
C GLY A 46 -4.74 5.26 18.94
N GLU A 47 -4.82 3.95 18.69
CA GLU A 47 -4.85 2.91 19.73
C GLU A 47 -3.53 2.85 20.51
N ALA A 48 -2.39 2.90 19.83
CA ALA A 48 -1.08 3.00 20.48
C ALA A 48 -0.96 4.30 21.32
N GLY A 49 -1.55 5.40 20.84
CA GLY A 49 -1.67 6.66 21.59
C GLY A 49 -2.55 6.60 22.83
N LYS A 50 -3.50 5.65 22.91
CA LYS A 50 -4.21 5.37 24.16
C LYS A 50 -3.37 4.51 25.08
N LEU A 51 -2.76 3.44 24.53
CA LEU A 51 -1.90 2.52 25.27
C LEU A 51 -0.75 3.22 26.01
N ILE A 52 -0.13 4.24 25.40
CA ILE A 52 0.97 4.98 26.04
C ILE A 52 0.54 5.69 27.33
N GLY A 53 -0.74 6.06 27.45
CA GLY A 53 -1.30 6.70 28.64
C GLY A 53 -1.35 5.78 29.85
N ASP A 54 -1.55 4.48 29.62
CA ASP A 54 -1.66 3.47 30.66
C ASP A 54 -0.29 2.93 31.12
N ILE A 55 0.73 3.03 30.26
CA ILE A 55 2.09 2.58 30.56
C ILE A 55 2.73 3.48 31.61
N GLN A 56 3.35 2.88 32.63
CA GLN A 56 4.14 3.61 33.64
C GLN A 56 5.64 3.55 33.37
N ASN A 57 6.11 2.45 32.77
CA ASN A 57 7.53 2.22 32.49
C ASN A 57 8.04 3.16 31.36
N PRO A 58 9.03 4.03 31.62
CA PRO A 58 9.55 4.95 30.60
C PRO A 58 10.11 4.25 29.35
N ALA A 59 10.75 3.09 29.50
CA ALA A 59 11.30 2.35 28.36
C ALA A 59 10.16 1.85 27.44
N GLU A 60 9.08 1.36 28.03
CA GLU A 60 7.89 0.95 27.30
C GLU A 60 7.17 2.13 26.63
N LYS A 61 7.13 3.32 27.27
CA LYS A 61 6.62 4.54 26.64
C LYS A 61 7.40 4.91 25.39
N ILE A 62 8.73 4.77 25.42
CA ILE A 62 9.57 5.01 24.24
C ILE A 62 9.22 4.01 23.13
N THR A 63 9.05 2.73 23.47
CA THR A 63 8.61 1.72 22.48
C THR A 63 7.27 2.09 21.87
N VAL A 64 6.26 2.42 22.67
CA VAL A 64 4.95 2.79 22.14
C VAL A 64 5.00 4.11 21.35
N SER A 65 5.81 5.08 21.76
CA SER A 65 6.05 6.30 20.98
C SER A 65 6.60 5.99 19.59
N TYR A 66 7.52 5.02 19.51
CA TYR A 66 8.04 4.53 18.23
C TYR A 66 6.95 3.83 17.39
N LEU A 67 6.08 3.02 18.01
CA LEU A 67 4.93 2.41 17.32
C LEU A 67 4.00 3.48 16.71
N ILE A 68 3.65 4.51 17.50
CA ILE A 68 2.83 5.64 17.05
C ILE A 68 3.49 6.33 15.87
N MET A 69 4.78 6.68 15.99
CA MET A 69 5.54 7.37 14.95
C MET A 69 5.55 6.58 13.64
N VAL A 70 5.86 5.28 13.68
CA VAL A 70 5.87 4.44 12.48
C VAL A 70 4.48 4.38 11.86
N GLY A 71 3.43 4.14 12.65
CA GLY A 71 2.06 4.08 12.14
C GLY A 71 1.64 5.39 11.46
N VAL A 72 1.90 6.55 12.07
CA VAL A 72 1.57 7.87 11.50
C VAL A 72 2.36 8.13 10.22
N GLN A 73 3.67 7.88 10.23
CA GLN A 73 4.51 8.11 9.06
C GLN A 73 4.08 7.24 7.87
N ARG A 74 3.68 6.00 8.12
CA ARG A 74 3.24 5.08 7.07
C ARG A 74 1.80 5.31 6.64
N ALA A 75 0.93 5.77 7.53
CA ALA A 75 -0.38 6.29 7.17
C ALA A 75 -0.27 7.48 6.20
N ALA A 76 0.62 8.44 6.48
CA ALA A 76 0.88 9.57 5.60
C ALA A 76 1.50 9.14 4.25
N SER A 77 2.35 8.12 4.26
CA SER A 77 2.92 7.57 3.03
C SER A 77 1.85 6.92 2.15
N ALA A 78 0.91 6.18 2.74
CA ALA A 78 -0.21 5.57 2.04
C ALA A 78 -1.16 6.64 1.46
N ASP A 79 -1.50 7.66 2.25
CA ASP A 79 -2.32 8.79 1.81
C ASP A 79 -1.71 9.55 0.62
N LEU A 80 -0.40 9.81 0.65
CA LEU A 80 0.29 10.43 -0.49
C LEU A 80 0.14 9.60 -1.78
N ILE A 81 0.25 8.27 -1.70
CA ILE A 81 0.08 7.39 -2.87
C ILE A 81 -1.37 7.41 -3.33
N PHE A 82 -2.32 7.32 -2.40
CA PHE A 82 -3.74 7.46 -2.67
C PHE A 82 -4.04 8.75 -3.45
N GLN A 83 -3.60 9.90 -2.95
CA GLN A 83 -3.83 11.19 -3.61
C GLN A 83 -3.18 11.27 -4.99
N LEU A 84 -1.99 10.71 -5.18
CA LEU A 84 -1.35 10.68 -6.49
C LEU A 84 -2.09 9.77 -7.49
N LEU A 85 -2.66 8.67 -7.01
CA LEU A 85 -3.50 7.78 -7.83
C LEU A 85 -4.80 8.46 -8.23
N ASP A 86 -5.49 9.09 -7.28
CA ASP A 86 -6.74 9.84 -7.50
C ASP A 86 -6.51 10.99 -8.50
N ILE A 87 -5.50 11.83 -8.27
CA ILE A 87 -5.12 12.90 -9.21
C ILE A 87 -4.80 12.30 -10.58
N GLY A 88 -4.00 11.23 -10.64
CA GLY A 88 -3.63 10.56 -11.88
C GLY A 88 -4.83 10.04 -12.67
N GLY A 89 -5.86 9.52 -11.99
CA GLY A 89 -7.10 9.04 -12.59
C GLY A 89 -7.96 10.14 -13.23
N HIS A 90 -7.83 11.38 -12.75
CA HIS A 90 -8.59 12.54 -13.21
C HIS A 90 -7.85 13.42 -14.23
N LEU A 91 -6.60 13.10 -14.57
CA LEU A 91 -5.83 13.84 -15.57
C LEU A 91 -6.17 13.39 -17.00
N HIS A 92 -6.22 14.34 -17.93
CA HIS A 92 -6.45 14.09 -19.35
C HIS A 92 -5.24 14.43 -20.24
N ASN A 93 -4.31 15.24 -19.74
CA ASN A 93 -3.12 15.63 -20.49
C ASN A 93 -2.02 14.56 -20.34
N PRO A 94 -1.50 13.98 -21.45
CA PRO A 94 -0.48 12.94 -21.40
C PRO A 94 0.80 13.35 -20.64
N LYS A 95 1.20 14.62 -20.70
CA LYS A 95 2.40 15.11 -20.00
C LYS A 95 2.22 15.09 -18.48
N ASP A 96 1.03 15.45 -18.00
CA ASP A 96 0.72 15.50 -16.57
C ASP A 96 0.54 14.08 -16.01
N ILE A 97 -0.07 13.18 -16.79
CA ILE A 97 -0.16 11.75 -16.47
C ILE A 97 1.25 11.15 -16.31
N ALA A 98 2.15 11.39 -17.28
CA ALA A 98 3.52 10.89 -17.23
C ALA A 98 4.31 11.45 -16.03
N TYR A 99 4.07 12.71 -15.65
CA TYR A 99 4.67 13.31 -14.47
C TYR A 99 4.22 12.60 -13.18
N VAL A 100 2.91 12.38 -13.00
CA VAL A 100 2.37 11.67 -11.83
C VAL A 100 2.91 10.24 -11.77
N GLN A 101 2.90 9.52 -12.90
CA GLN A 101 3.47 8.17 -12.98
C GLN A 101 4.96 8.15 -12.57
N THR A 102 5.74 9.15 -12.96
CA THR A 102 7.15 9.30 -12.55
C THR A 102 7.29 9.49 -11.04
N LYS A 103 6.40 10.28 -10.42
CA LYS A 103 6.41 10.47 -8.95
C LYS A 103 6.06 9.19 -8.22
N ILE A 104 5.07 8.45 -8.69
CA ILE A 104 4.70 7.18 -8.08
C ILE A 104 5.81 6.14 -8.28
N ALA A 105 6.46 6.10 -9.45
CA ALA A 105 7.62 5.25 -9.68
C ALA A 105 8.77 5.55 -8.71
N ALA A 106 9.05 6.82 -8.43
CA ALA A 106 10.06 7.21 -7.44
C ALA A 106 9.71 6.72 -6.02
N LEU A 107 8.43 6.85 -5.62
CA LEU A 107 7.95 6.31 -4.34
C LEU A 107 8.11 4.79 -4.26
N ARG A 108 7.80 4.07 -5.35
CA ARG A 108 7.98 2.60 -5.43
C ARG A 108 9.43 2.15 -5.32
N GLN A 109 10.42 3.00 -5.59
CA GLN A 109 11.83 2.65 -5.43
C GLN A 109 12.31 2.84 -3.99
N GLY A 110 11.93 3.94 -3.34
CA GLY A 110 12.43 4.28 -2.01
C GLY A 110 11.61 3.71 -0.84
N LEU A 111 10.29 3.80 -0.93
CA LEU A 111 9.40 3.51 0.19
C LEU A 111 9.38 2.03 0.62
N PRO A 112 9.49 1.02 -0.27
CA PRO A 112 9.57 -0.38 0.15
C PRO A 112 10.76 -0.66 1.06
N LEU A 113 11.90 0.01 0.87
CA LEU A 113 13.09 -0.17 1.71
C LEU A 113 12.83 0.31 3.13
N LEU A 114 12.15 1.46 3.27
CA LEU A 114 11.76 2.02 4.56
C LEU A 114 10.72 1.12 5.26
N ILE A 115 9.70 0.68 4.53
CA ILE A 115 8.68 -0.23 5.08
C ILE A 115 9.31 -1.56 5.55
N LYS A 116 10.24 -2.12 4.79
CA LYS A 116 10.95 -3.35 5.18
C LYS A 116 11.78 -3.17 6.45
N ALA A 117 12.45 -2.02 6.59
CA ALA A 117 13.18 -1.69 7.81
C ALA A 117 12.24 -1.57 9.02
N ASP A 118 11.13 -0.84 8.87
CA ASP A 118 10.11 -0.69 9.91
C ASP A 118 9.51 -2.05 10.31
N ILE A 119 9.15 -2.90 9.34
CA ILE A 119 8.65 -4.26 9.59
C ILE A 119 9.65 -5.07 10.42
N LYS A 120 10.94 -5.01 10.08
CA LYS A 120 11.97 -5.75 10.81
C LYS A 120 12.04 -5.29 12.26
N SER A 121 12.18 -3.99 12.50
CA SER A 121 12.27 -3.43 13.85
C SER A 121 11.03 -3.70 14.69
N LEU A 122 9.83 -3.59 14.10
CA LEU A 122 8.59 -3.86 14.82
C LEU A 122 8.38 -5.36 15.08
N THR A 123 8.83 -6.24 14.20
CA THR A 123 8.80 -7.70 14.44
C THR A 123 9.71 -8.08 15.61
N GLU A 124 10.89 -7.45 15.72
CA GLU A 124 11.78 -7.63 16.86
C GLU A 124 11.15 -7.14 18.17
N ILE A 125 10.39 -6.03 18.14
CA ILE A 125 9.62 -5.55 19.29
C ILE A 125 8.52 -6.55 19.66
N ALA A 126 7.72 -7.01 18.69
CA ALA A 126 6.64 -7.95 18.93
C ALA A 126 7.12 -9.26 19.56
N GLY A 127 8.25 -9.80 19.08
CA GLY A 127 8.79 -11.06 19.57
C GLY A 127 9.50 -10.99 20.94
N ASN A 128 9.99 -9.82 21.34
CA ASN A 128 10.86 -9.69 22.52
C ASN A 128 10.26 -8.84 23.65
N ASN A 129 9.16 -8.12 23.42
CA ASN A 129 8.57 -7.28 24.46
C ASN A 129 7.83 -8.12 25.51
N LYS A 130 8.08 -7.83 26.79
CA LYS A 130 7.43 -8.52 27.92
C LYS A 130 6.00 -8.05 28.14
N ASN A 131 5.68 -6.83 27.72
CA ASN A 131 4.34 -6.29 27.77
C ASN A 131 3.55 -6.77 26.56
N GLN A 132 2.54 -7.62 26.79
CA GLN A 132 1.76 -8.27 25.74
C GLN A 132 0.95 -7.29 24.90
N ASP A 133 0.50 -6.18 25.49
CA ASP A 133 -0.27 -5.17 24.75
C ASP A 133 0.62 -4.42 23.75
N ILE A 134 1.87 -4.13 24.14
CA ILE A 134 2.86 -3.53 23.23
C ILE A 134 3.24 -4.51 22.13
N ALA A 135 3.44 -5.78 22.48
CA ALA A 135 3.74 -6.83 21.50
C ALA A 135 2.61 -6.99 20.47
N ALA A 136 1.37 -7.07 20.94
CA ALA A 136 0.19 -7.18 20.09
C ALA A 136 0.01 -5.94 19.19
N MET A 137 0.24 -4.74 19.71
CA MET A 137 0.19 -3.51 18.94
C MET A 137 1.26 -3.48 17.84
N ALA A 138 2.49 -3.91 18.15
CA ALA A 138 3.57 -4.02 17.18
C ALA A 138 3.22 -5.02 16.06
N ASP A 139 2.66 -6.18 16.41
CA ASP A 139 2.21 -7.19 15.42
C ASP A 139 1.08 -6.67 14.53
N ALA A 140 0.12 -5.93 15.08
CA ALA A 140 -0.97 -5.33 14.31
C ALA A 140 -0.45 -4.33 13.28
N ILE A 141 0.50 -3.46 13.67
CA ILE A 141 1.15 -2.53 12.75
C ILE A 141 1.96 -3.29 11.70
N VAL A 142 2.76 -4.30 12.09
CA VAL A 142 3.53 -5.13 11.14
C VAL A 142 2.63 -5.77 10.09
N LYS A 143 1.47 -6.29 10.49
CA LYS A 143 0.51 -6.90 9.57
C LYS A 143 0.02 -5.90 8.52
N GLU A 144 -0.34 -4.69 8.93
CA GLU A 144 -0.78 -3.66 7.99
C GLU A 144 0.37 -3.14 7.11
N LEU A 145 1.59 -3.00 7.65
CA LEU A 145 2.77 -2.64 6.86
C LEU A 145 3.08 -3.68 5.78
N LYS A 146 2.87 -4.97 6.05
CA LYS A 146 3.02 -6.04 5.03
C LYS A 146 1.97 -5.91 3.92
N VAL A 147 0.73 -5.54 4.26
CA VAL A 147 -0.33 -5.27 3.27
C VAL A 147 0.06 -4.08 2.40
N LEU A 148 0.45 -2.96 3.03
CA LEU A 148 0.91 -1.77 2.32
C LEU A 148 2.10 -2.07 1.40
N LEU A 149 3.10 -2.79 1.90
CA LEU A 149 4.28 -3.19 1.13
C LEU A 149 3.89 -4.01 -0.10
N ASN A 150 3.05 -5.04 0.09
CA ASN A 150 2.60 -5.88 -1.01
C ASN A 150 1.85 -5.07 -2.07
N ASN A 151 0.95 -4.17 -1.66
CA ASN A 151 0.21 -3.33 -2.60
C ASN A 151 1.12 -2.36 -3.35
N LEU A 152 2.13 -1.80 -2.67
CA LEU A 152 3.12 -0.91 -3.27
C LEU A 152 4.04 -1.64 -4.28
N GLU A 153 4.49 -2.84 -3.95
CA GLU A 153 5.33 -3.66 -4.83
C GLU A 153 4.55 -4.07 -6.09
N ASN A 154 3.26 -4.39 -5.95
CA ASN A 154 2.39 -4.80 -7.05
C ASN A 154 1.71 -3.64 -7.80
N LEU A 155 1.90 -2.39 -7.36
CA LEU A 155 1.32 -1.23 -8.03
C LEU A 155 1.88 -1.09 -9.44
N SER A 156 1.07 -1.35 -10.45
CA SER A 156 1.47 -1.24 -11.86
C SER A 156 0.67 -0.14 -12.55
N PHE A 157 1.34 0.58 -13.46
CA PHE A 157 0.68 1.50 -14.38
C PHE A 157 0.70 0.87 -15.77
N PRO A 158 -0.40 0.98 -16.53
CA PRO A 158 -0.34 0.70 -17.96
C PRO A 158 0.71 1.62 -18.58
N GLN A 159 1.64 1.01 -19.32
CA GLN A 159 2.64 1.78 -20.07
C GLN A 159 1.90 2.63 -21.12
N PRO A 160 2.32 3.88 -21.34
CA PRO A 160 1.75 4.73 -22.38
C PRO A 160 1.95 4.16 -23.79
#